data_AF-A0A926AH80-F1
#
_entry.id   AF-A0A926AH80-F1
#
_cell.length_a   1.000
_cell.length_b   1.000
_cell.length_c   1.000
_cell.angle_alpha   90.00
_cell.angle_beta   90.00
_cell.angle_gamma   90.00
#
_symmetry.space_group_name_H-M   'P 1'
#
loop_
_entity.id
_entity.type
_entity.pdbx_description
1 polymer ?
#
loop_
_entity_poly.entity_id
_entity_poly.type
_entity_poly.pdbx_seq_one_letter_code
_entity_poly.pdbx_strand_id
1 'polypeptide(L)'
;MGTFLTFGGAFALVVGGVLPWMRFSLFGIAVGVPGVTGWGAATATIGLLTLSASLLRRRAPLLVSVLGMVALIVGQRAQQETGPGFLKRLLAFENAIAPVNARLAQVALPPIEPFGAGIGRSRDYLGPGPLWTVVGGATLAIGAALTFAGGRLGRSCGHCGALWRTGRSVRFCPACGTDAGGPVLCLQCRTPLESGDGFCAVCGIPSGTPSGTPAG
;
A
#
# COMPACT_ATOMS: atom_id res chain seq x y z
N MET A 1 -4.88 7.73 8.68
CA MET A 1 -3.62 7.61 7.90
C MET A 1 -3.26 6.14 7.63
N GLY A 2 -3.13 5.28 8.65
CA GLY A 2 -2.81 3.86 8.45
C GLY A 2 -3.78 3.09 7.53
N THR A 3 -5.10 3.35 7.63
CA THR A 3 -6.12 2.74 6.75
C THR A 3 -5.95 3.10 5.28
N PHE A 4 -5.58 4.35 4.98
CA PHE A 4 -5.32 4.76 3.59
C PHE A 4 -4.11 4.04 3.01
N LEU A 5 -3.06 3.82 3.81
CA LEU A 5 -1.87 3.09 3.38
C LEU A 5 -2.15 1.60 3.16
N THR A 6 -2.98 0.96 3.99
CA THR A 6 -3.38 -0.43 3.75
C THR A 6 -4.24 -0.59 2.50
N PHE A 7 -5.22 0.31 2.26
CA PHE A 7 -6.00 0.28 1.02
C PHE A 7 -5.13 0.57 -0.21
N GLY A 8 -4.24 1.56 -0.13
CA GLY A 8 -3.30 1.88 -1.22
C GLY A 8 -2.35 0.72 -1.54
N GLY A 9 -1.78 0.09 -0.52
CA GLY A 9 -0.91 -1.07 -0.70
C GLY A 9 -1.63 -2.30 -1.27
N ALA A 10 -2.86 -2.57 -0.81
CA ALA A 10 -3.65 -3.69 -1.33
C ALA A 10 -4.08 -3.45 -2.79
N PHE A 11 -4.46 -2.21 -3.13
CA PHE A 11 -4.73 -1.82 -4.51
C PHE A 11 -3.49 -1.97 -5.39
N ALA A 12 -2.33 -1.50 -4.94
CA ALA A 12 -1.06 -1.66 -5.67
C ALA A 12 -0.69 -3.14 -5.89
N LEU A 13 -1.00 -4.03 -4.96
CA LEU A 13 -0.82 -5.49 -5.15
C LEU A 13 -1.77 -6.06 -6.19
N VAL A 14 -3.04 -5.65 -6.21
CA VAL A 14 -4.00 -6.09 -7.24
C VAL A 14 -3.58 -5.56 -8.60
N VAL A 15 -3.28 -4.27 -8.70
CA VAL A 15 -2.85 -3.60 -9.94
C VAL A 15 -1.54 -4.21 -10.44
N GLY A 16 -0.53 -4.36 -9.59
CA GLY A 16 0.75 -5.02 -9.92
C GLY A 16 0.60 -6.50 -10.24
N GLY A 17 -0.41 -7.16 -9.67
CA GLY A 17 -0.79 -8.54 -9.95
C GLY A 17 -1.61 -8.71 -11.22
N VAL A 18 -2.21 -7.66 -11.80
CA VAL A 18 -3.08 -7.71 -13.00
C VAL A 18 -2.44 -7.05 -14.22
N LEU A 19 -1.76 -5.91 -14.08
CA LEU A 19 -1.13 -5.20 -15.21
C LEU A 19 -0.13 -6.03 -16.02
N PRO A 20 0.77 -6.86 -15.44
CA PRO A 20 1.70 -7.63 -16.25
C PRO A 20 1.03 -8.76 -17.05
N TRP A 21 -0.29 -8.93 -16.95
CA TRP A 21 -1.08 -9.94 -17.66
C TRP A 21 -1.82 -9.41 -18.88
N MET A 22 -1.76 -8.10 -19.13
CA MET A 22 -2.18 -7.59 -20.42
C MET A 22 -1.20 -8.13 -21.47
N ARG A 23 -1.67 -9.07 -22.28
CA ARG A 23 -0.91 -9.63 -23.39
C ARG A 23 -0.58 -8.49 -24.36
N PHE A 24 0.69 -8.10 -24.42
CA PHE A 24 1.16 -7.22 -25.48
C PHE A 24 1.41 -8.07 -26.72
N SER A 25 0.62 -7.82 -27.77
CA SER A 25 0.91 -8.35 -29.11
C SER A 25 1.85 -7.36 -29.79
N LEU A 26 3.12 -7.72 -29.87
CA LEU A 26 4.09 -7.01 -30.71
C LEU A 26 4.25 -7.85 -31.98
N PHE A 27 3.90 -7.27 -33.11
CA PHE A 27 4.02 -7.91 -34.44
C PHE A 27 3.25 -9.24 -34.58
N GLY A 28 2.09 -9.38 -33.93
CA GLY A 28 1.25 -10.58 -34.02
C GLY A 28 1.76 -11.78 -33.21
N ILE A 29 2.89 -11.63 -32.51
CA ILE A 29 3.43 -12.65 -31.60
C ILE A 29 3.00 -12.27 -30.19
N ALA A 30 2.17 -13.11 -29.58
CA ALA A 30 1.78 -12.97 -28.19
C ALA A 30 2.96 -13.36 -27.29
N VAL A 31 3.75 -12.37 -26.84
CA VAL A 31 4.84 -12.61 -25.92
C VAL A 31 4.28 -12.66 -24.50
N GLY A 32 3.95 -13.87 -24.04
CA GLY A 32 3.62 -14.11 -22.65
C GLY A 32 4.90 -14.12 -21.81
N VAL A 33 5.06 -13.16 -20.90
CA VAL A 33 6.19 -13.17 -19.95
C VAL A 33 6.02 -14.37 -19.00
N PRO A 34 6.93 -15.36 -19.02
CA PRO A 34 6.83 -16.55 -18.18
C PRO A 34 7.06 -16.23 -16.70
N GLY A 35 6.38 -16.96 -15.81
CA GLY A 35 6.43 -16.75 -14.35
C GLY A 35 5.41 -15.74 -13.84
N VAL A 36 4.91 -14.86 -14.72
CA VAL A 36 3.84 -13.90 -14.39
C VAL A 36 2.55 -14.62 -14.05
N THR A 37 2.28 -15.78 -14.66
CA THR A 37 1.01 -16.48 -14.46
C THR A 37 0.83 -17.11 -13.07
N GLY A 38 1.91 -17.55 -12.44
CA GLY A 38 1.85 -18.09 -11.07
C GLY A 38 1.91 -16.97 -10.03
N TRP A 39 2.92 -16.11 -10.13
CA TRP A 39 3.23 -15.11 -9.12
C TRP A 39 2.27 -13.91 -9.13
N GLY A 40 1.73 -13.55 -10.29
CA GLY A 40 0.71 -12.50 -10.41
C GLY A 40 -0.63 -12.91 -9.76
N ALA A 41 -1.00 -14.19 -9.87
CA ALA A 41 -2.23 -14.71 -9.30
C ALA A 41 -2.10 -14.81 -7.77
N ALA A 42 -0.92 -15.23 -7.28
CA ALA A 42 -0.60 -15.21 -5.86
C ALA A 42 -0.65 -13.80 -5.27
N THR A 43 -0.08 -12.80 -5.95
CA THR A 43 -0.08 -11.41 -5.45
C THR A 43 -1.47 -10.76 -5.53
N ALA A 44 -2.23 -11.02 -6.58
CA ALA A 44 -3.62 -10.55 -6.70
C ALA A 44 -4.54 -11.18 -5.64
N THR A 45 -4.40 -12.48 -5.38
CA THR A 45 -5.17 -13.16 -4.32
C THR A 45 -4.82 -12.63 -2.94
N ILE A 46 -3.55 -12.36 -2.64
CA ILE A 46 -3.14 -11.71 -1.38
C ILE A 46 -3.75 -10.29 -1.28
N GLY A 47 -3.75 -9.51 -2.37
CA GLY A 47 -4.40 -8.19 -2.42
C GLY A 47 -5.91 -8.25 -2.16
N LEU A 48 -6.62 -9.22 -2.75
CA LEU A 48 -8.05 -9.44 -2.52
C LEU A 48 -8.35 -9.95 -1.10
N LEU A 49 -7.53 -10.84 -0.56
CA LEU A 49 -7.65 -11.32 0.81
C LEU A 49 -7.41 -10.20 1.83
N THR A 50 -6.49 -9.28 1.56
CA THR A 50 -6.26 -8.12 2.43
C THR A 50 -7.38 -7.09 2.34
N LEU A 51 -7.92 -6.83 1.14
CA LEU A 51 -9.11 -5.98 0.96
C LEU A 51 -10.35 -6.58 1.65
N SER A 52 -10.61 -7.86 1.44
CA SER A 52 -11.75 -8.54 2.09
C SER A 52 -11.58 -8.60 3.61
N ALA A 53 -10.39 -8.91 4.13
CA ALA A 53 -10.13 -8.93 5.57
C ALA A 53 -10.30 -7.54 6.21
N SER A 54 -9.84 -6.47 5.53
CA SER A 54 -9.98 -5.10 6.03
C SER A 54 -11.43 -4.60 6.00
N LEU A 55 -12.24 -5.04 5.02
CA LEU A 55 -13.67 -4.72 4.94
C LEU A 55 -14.53 -5.54 5.92
N LEU A 56 -14.28 -6.84 6.07
CA LEU A 56 -15.13 -7.73 6.88
C LEU A 56 -14.78 -7.74 8.37
N ARG A 57 -13.52 -7.47 8.76
CA ARG A 57 -13.09 -7.53 10.16
C ARG A 57 -12.23 -6.33 10.53
N ARG A 58 -12.84 -5.31 11.15
CA ARG A 58 -12.15 -4.19 11.83
C ARG A 58 -11.16 -4.62 12.95
N ARG A 59 -10.92 -5.92 13.18
CA ARG A 59 -10.17 -6.47 14.32
C ARG A 59 -8.97 -7.34 14.00
N ALA A 60 -8.54 -7.47 12.74
CA ALA A 60 -7.42 -8.37 12.38
C ALA A 60 -6.18 -7.68 11.76
N PRO A 61 -5.61 -6.62 12.39
CA PRO A 61 -4.42 -5.94 11.86
C PRO A 61 -3.20 -6.87 11.74
N LEU A 62 -3.07 -7.85 12.64
CA LEU A 62 -1.99 -8.84 12.62
C LEU A 62 -2.01 -9.70 11.34
N LEU A 63 -3.20 -10.10 10.90
CA LEU A 63 -3.37 -10.93 9.71
C LEU A 63 -2.98 -10.15 8.45
N VAL A 64 -3.34 -8.86 8.39
CA VAL A 64 -2.94 -7.96 7.29
C VAL A 64 -1.43 -7.77 7.24
N SER A 65 -0.76 -7.60 8.39
CA SER A 65 0.71 -7.52 8.43
C SER A 65 1.41 -8.82 7.98
N VAL A 66 0.88 -9.98 8.38
CA VAL A 66 1.43 -11.28 7.93
C VAL A 66 1.25 -11.43 6.42
N LEU A 67 0.08 -11.10 5.88
CA LEU A 67 -0.16 -11.11 4.43
C LEU A 67 0.76 -10.15 3.67
N GLY A 68 1.04 -8.96 4.22
CA GLY A 68 2.01 -8.02 3.63
C GLY A 68 3.44 -8.57 3.59
N MET A 69 3.89 -9.22 4.68
CA MET A 69 5.20 -9.88 4.73
C MET A 69 5.30 -11.04 3.74
N VAL A 70 4.25 -11.85 3.62
CA VAL A 70 4.18 -12.93 2.62
C VAL A 70 4.27 -12.35 1.20
N ALA A 71 3.56 -11.26 0.90
CA ALA A 71 3.63 -10.59 -0.40
C ALA A 71 5.06 -10.10 -0.73
N LEU A 72 5.79 -9.58 0.26
CA LEU A 72 7.18 -9.16 0.09
C LEU A 72 8.11 -10.33 -0.24
N ILE A 73 8.00 -11.44 0.50
CA ILE A 73 8.82 -12.65 0.27
C ILE A 73 8.53 -13.22 -1.13
N VAL A 74 7.25 -13.28 -1.50
CA VAL A 74 6.79 -13.70 -2.82
C VAL A 74 7.36 -12.79 -3.92
N GLY A 75 7.29 -11.47 -3.73
CA GLY A 75 7.85 -10.50 -4.68
C GLY A 75 9.36 -10.65 -4.85
N GLN A 76 10.11 -10.85 -3.76
CA GLN A 76 11.55 -11.08 -3.81
C GLN A 76 11.92 -12.39 -4.51
N ARG A 77 11.20 -13.49 -4.21
CA ARG A 77 11.40 -14.79 -4.88
C ARG A 77 11.12 -14.68 -6.37
N ALA A 78 10.03 -14.01 -6.74
CA ALA A 78 9.69 -13.78 -8.14
C ALA A 78 10.80 -13.02 -8.87
N GLN A 79 11.36 -11.95 -8.26
CA GLN A 79 12.49 -11.22 -8.84
C GLN A 79 13.73 -12.10 -9.05
N GLN A 80 14.06 -12.95 -8.07
CA GLN A 80 15.20 -13.87 -8.16
C GLN A 80 15.02 -14.91 -9.27
N GLU A 81 13.81 -15.45 -9.44
CA GLU A 81 13.52 -16.46 -10.45
C GLU A 81 13.43 -15.89 -11.87
N THR A 82 12.93 -14.65 -12.04
CA THR A 82 12.84 -14.03 -13.37
C THR A 82 14.21 -13.82 -14.03
N GLY A 83 15.26 -13.53 -13.27
CA GLY A 83 16.60 -13.26 -13.81
C GLY A 83 17.15 -14.38 -14.72
N PRO A 84 17.39 -15.60 -14.19
CA PRO A 84 18.03 -16.67 -14.96
C PRO A 84 17.12 -17.25 -16.06
N GLY A 85 15.81 -17.35 -15.81
CA GLY A 85 14.85 -17.87 -16.79
C GLY A 85 14.68 -16.94 -17.99
N PHE A 86 14.64 -15.64 -17.75
CA PHE A 86 14.59 -14.63 -18.80
C PHE A 86 15.87 -14.63 -19.62
N LEU A 87 17.04 -14.61 -18.97
CA LEU A 87 18.35 -14.63 -19.63
C LEU A 87 18.48 -15.83 -20.59
N LYS A 88 18.06 -17.03 -20.16
CA LYS A 88 18.10 -18.24 -21.00
C LYS A 88 17.25 -18.12 -22.26
N ARG A 89 16.07 -17.49 -22.17
CA ARG A 89 15.18 -17.27 -23.32
C ARG A 89 15.68 -16.16 -24.22
N LEU A 90 16.29 -15.12 -23.65
CA LEU A 90 16.91 -14.02 -24.38
C LEU A 90 18.04 -14.55 -25.25
N LEU A 91 18.92 -15.38 -24.68
CA LEU A 91 19.96 -16.10 -25.42
C LEU A 91 19.38 -17.03 -26.49
N ALA A 92 18.31 -17.76 -26.19
CA ALA A 92 17.64 -18.61 -27.19
C ALA A 92 17.05 -17.81 -28.35
N PHE A 93 16.48 -16.63 -28.07
CA PHE A 93 15.93 -15.73 -29.07
C PHE A 93 17.02 -15.07 -29.91
N GLU A 94 18.11 -14.64 -29.28
CA GLU A 94 19.29 -14.11 -29.97
C GLU A 94 19.88 -15.15 -30.93
N ASN A 95 20.02 -16.40 -30.48
CA ASN A 95 20.44 -17.52 -31.32
C ASN A 95 19.45 -17.80 -32.46
N ALA A 96 18.14 -17.62 -32.26
CA ALA A 96 17.13 -17.80 -33.29
C ALA A 96 17.14 -16.68 -34.34
N ILE A 97 17.53 -15.45 -33.96
CA ILE A 97 17.62 -14.29 -34.86
C ILE A 97 18.97 -14.23 -35.58
N ALA A 98 20.03 -14.84 -35.03
CA ALA A 98 21.35 -14.90 -35.64
C ALA A 98 21.35 -15.18 -37.18
N PRO A 99 20.63 -16.17 -37.72
CA PRO A 99 20.59 -16.40 -39.17
C PRO A 99 19.88 -15.29 -39.95
N VAL A 100 18.90 -14.61 -39.36
CA VAL A 100 18.22 -13.47 -39.98
C VAL A 100 19.15 -12.26 -40.02
N ASN A 101 19.85 -11.98 -38.93
CA ASN A 101 20.85 -10.92 -38.86
C ASN A 101 22.01 -11.17 -39.84
N ALA A 102 22.43 -12.43 -40.02
CA ALA A 102 23.42 -12.78 -41.04
C ALA A 102 22.95 -12.45 -42.47
N ARG A 103 21.66 -12.64 -42.78
CA ARG A 103 21.09 -12.24 -44.08
C ARG A 103 20.96 -10.73 -44.23
N LEU A 104 20.61 -10.01 -43.17
CA LEU A 104 20.54 -8.53 -43.18
C LEU A 104 21.90 -7.90 -43.44
N ALA A 105 22.96 -8.45 -42.84
CA ALA A 105 24.33 -8.01 -43.04
C ALA A 105 24.77 -8.13 -44.52
N GLN A 106 24.29 -9.15 -45.25
CA GLN A 106 24.59 -9.32 -46.68
C GLN A 106 23.98 -8.21 -47.55
N VAL A 107 22.92 -7.55 -47.08
CA VAL A 107 22.24 -6.44 -47.77
C VAL A 107 22.65 -5.07 -47.22
N ALA A 108 23.71 -5.01 -46.40
CA ALA A 108 24.17 -3.79 -45.71
C ALA A 108 23.08 -3.10 -44.86
N LEU A 109 22.12 -3.88 -44.35
CA LEU A 109 21.12 -3.40 -43.41
C LEU A 109 21.65 -3.53 -41.97
N PRO A 110 21.32 -2.58 -41.08
CA PRO A 110 21.69 -2.70 -39.68
C PRO A 110 21.06 -3.95 -39.04
N PRO A 111 21.79 -4.65 -38.16
CA PRO A 111 21.26 -5.83 -37.48
C PRO A 111 20.06 -5.45 -36.63
N ILE A 112 19.10 -6.38 -36.51
CA ILE A 112 17.99 -6.21 -35.59
C ILE A 112 18.54 -6.51 -34.19
N GLU A 113 18.76 -5.46 -33.42
CA GLU A 113 18.98 -5.54 -32.00
C GLU A 113 17.63 -5.34 -31.31
N PRO A 114 16.96 -6.41 -30.86
CA PRO A 114 15.64 -6.31 -30.25
C PRO A 114 15.61 -5.44 -28.98
N PHE A 115 16.78 -5.08 -28.45
CA PHE A 115 16.96 -4.45 -27.16
C PHE A 115 17.86 -3.21 -27.16
N GLY A 116 18.31 -2.77 -28.35
CA GLY A 116 19.20 -1.61 -28.53
C GLY A 116 20.63 -1.82 -28.04
N ALA A 117 21.58 -1.09 -28.63
CA ALA A 117 23.04 -1.23 -28.44
C ALA A 117 23.57 -0.90 -27.03
N GLY A 118 22.70 -0.77 -26.03
CA GLY A 118 23.01 -0.22 -24.70
C GLY A 118 22.53 -1.08 -23.54
N ILE A 119 22.61 -2.40 -23.63
CA ILE A 119 22.17 -3.33 -22.57
C ILE A 119 23.16 -3.26 -21.39
N GLY A 120 22.99 -2.25 -20.54
CA GLY A 120 23.88 -1.99 -19.40
C GLY A 120 23.48 -2.70 -18.11
N ARG A 121 22.18 -2.93 -17.84
CA ARG A 121 21.75 -3.51 -16.56
C ARG A 121 20.52 -4.40 -16.71
N SER A 122 20.61 -5.62 -16.19
CA SER A 122 19.47 -6.54 -16.01
C SER A 122 18.30 -5.94 -15.20
N ARG A 123 18.54 -4.83 -14.48
CA ARG A 123 17.52 -4.05 -13.77
C ARG A 123 16.55 -3.31 -14.69
N ASP A 124 16.95 -3.01 -15.92
CA ASP A 124 16.12 -2.22 -16.86
C ASP A 124 15.05 -3.08 -17.56
N TYR A 125 15.14 -4.42 -17.41
CA TYR A 125 14.23 -5.39 -18.05
C TYR A 125 13.21 -6.02 -17.11
N LEU A 126 13.32 -5.77 -15.81
CA LEU A 126 12.25 -6.13 -14.89
C LEU A 126 11.07 -5.21 -15.23
N GLY A 127 10.07 -5.76 -15.91
CA GLY A 127 8.82 -5.04 -16.16
C GLY A 127 8.28 -4.44 -14.86
N PRO A 128 7.36 -3.46 -14.93
CA PRO A 128 6.91 -2.75 -13.73
C PRO A 128 6.34 -3.71 -12.65
N GLY A 129 5.79 -4.86 -13.05
CA GLY A 129 5.11 -5.84 -12.18
C GLY A 129 5.84 -6.19 -10.88
N PRO A 130 7.04 -6.81 -10.91
CA PRO A 130 7.79 -7.16 -9.70
C PRO A 130 8.16 -5.98 -8.82
N LEU A 131 8.28 -4.77 -9.38
CA LEU A 131 8.57 -3.58 -8.61
C LEU A 131 7.30 -3.08 -7.90
N TRP A 132 6.15 -3.11 -8.57
CA TRP A 132 4.84 -2.82 -7.97
C TRP A 132 4.45 -3.81 -6.87
N THR A 133 4.80 -5.10 -6.99
CA THR A 133 4.49 -6.08 -5.93
C THR A 133 5.33 -5.85 -4.68
N VAL A 134 6.61 -5.49 -4.82
CA VAL A 134 7.48 -5.13 -3.68
C VAL A 134 7.00 -3.83 -3.03
N VAL A 135 6.73 -2.78 -3.81
CA VAL A 135 6.24 -1.50 -3.30
C VAL A 135 4.85 -1.66 -2.66
N GLY A 136 3.95 -2.40 -3.29
CA GLY A 136 2.62 -2.73 -2.77
C GLY A 136 2.67 -3.53 -1.47
N GLY A 137 3.53 -4.55 -1.39
CA GLY A 137 3.76 -5.33 -0.17
C GLY A 137 4.32 -4.48 0.97
N ALA A 138 5.32 -3.63 0.68
CA ALA A 138 5.94 -2.75 1.67
C ALA A 138 4.95 -1.70 2.21
N THR A 139 4.22 -1.03 1.33
CA THR A 139 3.20 -0.04 1.71
C THR A 139 2.08 -0.67 2.54
N LEU A 140 1.65 -1.89 2.18
CA LEU A 140 0.66 -2.64 2.95
C LEU A 140 1.18 -3.00 4.35
N ALA A 141 2.41 -3.50 4.46
CA ALA A 141 3.04 -3.84 5.74
C ALA A 141 3.19 -2.62 6.65
N ILE A 142 3.66 -1.49 6.11
CA ILE A 142 3.79 -0.22 6.84
C ILE A 142 2.42 0.30 7.27
N GLY A 143 1.42 0.29 6.38
CA GLY A 143 0.06 0.70 6.71
C GLY A 143 -0.53 -0.14 7.83
N ALA A 144 -0.33 -1.46 7.78
CA ALA A 144 -0.79 -2.40 8.80
C ALA A 144 -0.12 -2.13 10.15
N ALA A 145 1.20 -1.94 10.15
CA ALA A 145 1.97 -1.58 11.34
C ALA A 145 1.50 -0.26 11.95
N LEU A 146 1.24 0.76 11.13
CA LEU A 146 0.71 2.05 11.58
C LEU A 146 -0.72 1.96 12.12
N THR A 147 -1.59 1.13 11.53
CA THR A 147 -2.92 0.88 12.12
C THR A 147 -2.84 0.13 13.45
N PHE A 148 -1.89 -0.80 13.56
CA PHE A 148 -1.68 -1.56 14.80
C PHE A 148 -1.10 -0.67 15.90
N ALA A 149 -0.08 0.11 15.58
CA ALA A 149 0.53 1.08 16.49
C ALA A 149 -0.43 2.23 16.82
N GLY A 150 -1.16 2.74 15.84
CA GLY A 150 -2.19 3.78 16.00
C GLY A 150 -3.36 3.34 16.88
N GLY A 151 -3.77 2.07 16.80
CA GLY A 151 -4.76 1.50 17.73
C GLY A 151 -4.22 1.30 19.16
N ARG A 152 -2.89 1.34 19.34
CA ARG A 152 -2.22 1.31 20.66
C ARG A 152 -1.83 2.69 21.17
N LEU A 153 -1.73 3.69 20.28
CA LEU A 153 -1.60 5.10 20.64
C LEU A 153 -2.94 5.54 21.24
N GLY A 154 -3.08 5.22 22.53
CA GLY A 154 -4.19 5.65 23.35
C GLY A 154 -4.34 7.17 23.33
N ARG A 155 -5.52 7.67 23.72
CA ARG A 155 -5.60 9.07 24.10
C ARG A 155 -4.70 9.24 25.33
N SER A 156 -3.85 10.26 25.31
CA SER A 156 -3.12 10.70 26.49
C SER A 156 -3.97 11.71 27.27
N CYS A 157 -3.90 11.64 28.59
CA CYS A 157 -4.41 12.71 29.43
C CYS A 157 -3.58 13.98 29.19
N GLY A 158 -4.23 15.10 28.88
CA GLY A 158 -3.55 16.40 28.80
C GLY A 158 -3.00 16.88 30.14
N HIS A 159 -3.50 16.35 31.26
CA HIS A 159 -3.08 16.75 32.61
C HIS A 159 -1.94 15.87 33.16
N CYS A 160 -2.13 14.54 33.24
CA CYS A 160 -1.15 13.64 33.86
C CYS A 160 -0.35 12.79 32.85
N GLY A 161 -0.60 12.92 31.55
CA GLY A 161 0.07 12.13 30.51
C GLY A 161 -0.32 10.65 30.46
N ALA A 162 -1.23 10.17 31.32
CA ALA A 162 -1.63 8.76 31.32
C ALA A 162 -2.26 8.34 29.99
N LEU A 163 -1.86 7.18 29.48
CA LEU A 163 -2.33 6.61 28.21
C LEU A 163 -3.47 5.63 28.46
N TRP A 164 -4.58 5.73 27.73
CA TRP A 164 -5.66 4.72 27.77
C TRP A 164 -6.12 4.29 26.39
N ARG A 165 -6.54 3.01 26.29
CA ARG A 165 -6.95 2.40 25.02
C ARG A 165 -8.10 3.17 24.36
N THR A 166 -7.96 3.42 23.06
CA THR A 166 -9.04 3.94 22.21
C THR A 166 -10.17 2.91 22.12
N GLY A 167 -11.38 3.29 22.52
CA GLY A 167 -12.55 2.40 22.50
C GLY A 167 -13.50 2.55 23.69
N ARG A 168 -13.05 3.23 24.75
CA ARG A 168 -13.91 3.66 25.87
C ARG A 168 -14.09 5.17 25.79
N SER A 169 -15.34 5.65 25.71
CA SER A 169 -15.64 7.06 25.91
C SER A 169 -15.49 7.35 27.41
N VAL A 170 -14.28 7.73 27.82
CA VAL A 170 -14.00 8.13 29.20
C VAL A 170 -14.15 9.65 29.27
N ARG A 171 -15.10 10.11 30.10
CA ARG A 171 -15.29 11.54 30.40
C ARG A 171 -14.20 12.03 31.35
N PHE A 172 -13.78 11.18 32.28
CA PHE A 172 -12.71 11.43 33.24
C PHE A 172 -11.51 10.51 33.02
N CYS A 173 -10.32 11.00 33.31
CA CYS A 173 -9.08 10.23 33.30
C CYS A 173 -9.12 9.18 34.42
N PRO A 174 -8.93 7.89 34.11
CA PRO A 174 -8.93 6.83 35.13
C PRO A 174 -7.71 6.87 36.07
N ALA A 175 -6.66 7.64 35.75
CA ALA A 175 -5.44 7.75 36.55
C ALA A 175 -5.44 8.97 37.49
N CYS A 176 -5.92 10.13 37.02
CA CYS A 176 -5.92 11.37 37.81
C CYS A 176 -7.32 11.93 38.13
N GLY A 177 -8.39 11.33 37.61
CA GLY A 177 -9.76 11.78 37.84
C GLY A 177 -10.16 13.06 37.09
N THR A 178 -9.21 13.78 36.49
CA THR A 178 -9.45 15.03 35.74
C THR A 178 -10.18 14.75 34.43
N ASP A 179 -10.97 15.69 33.92
CA ASP A 179 -11.68 15.54 32.65
C ASP A 179 -10.71 15.12 31.52
N ALA A 180 -11.03 13.98 30.91
CA ALA A 180 -10.30 13.37 29.81
C ALA A 180 -10.65 14.01 28.46
N GLY A 181 -11.69 14.85 28.42
CA GLY A 181 -11.95 15.78 27.34
C GLY A 181 -10.94 16.91 27.43
N GLY A 182 -10.01 17.00 26.47
CA GLY A 182 -9.16 18.18 26.35
C GLY A 182 -10.01 19.45 26.24
N PRO A 183 -9.43 20.63 26.54
CA PRO A 183 -10.16 21.88 26.50
C PRO A 183 -10.84 22.02 25.13
N VAL A 184 -12.17 22.18 25.13
CA VAL A 184 -12.89 22.50 23.90
C VAL A 184 -12.43 23.89 23.51
N LEU A 185 -11.77 24.04 22.38
CA LEU A 185 -11.26 25.34 21.94
C LEU A 185 -12.32 26.04 21.08
N CYS A 186 -12.42 27.37 21.21
CA CYS A 186 -13.26 28.15 20.33
C CYS A 186 -12.72 28.04 18.90
N LEU A 187 -13.60 27.75 17.93
CA LEU A 187 -13.24 27.63 16.51
C LEU A 187 -12.66 28.93 15.93
N GLN A 188 -13.01 30.07 16.53
CA GLN A 188 -12.59 31.39 16.06
C GLN A 188 -11.32 31.87 16.75
N CYS A 189 -11.34 32.03 18.08
CA CYS A 189 -10.24 32.64 18.83
C CYS A 189 -9.33 31.63 19.54
N ARG A 190 -9.62 30.32 19.45
CA ARG A 190 -8.89 29.22 20.10
C ARG A 190 -8.73 29.34 21.62
N THR A 191 -9.55 30.16 22.28
CA THR A 191 -9.63 30.20 23.74
C THR A 191 -10.26 28.89 24.25
N PRO A 192 -9.74 28.29 25.33
CA PRO A 192 -10.40 27.16 25.98
C PRO A 192 -11.79 27.58 26.50
N LEU A 193 -12.81 26.77 26.19
CA LEU A 193 -14.15 26.85 26.75
C LEU A 193 -14.28 25.91 27.94
N GLU A 194 -15.09 26.32 28.92
CA GLU A 194 -15.47 25.45 30.03
C GLU A 194 -16.58 24.47 29.61
N SER A 195 -16.65 23.36 30.34
CA SER A 195 -17.60 22.28 30.07
C SER A 195 -19.03 22.74 30.40
N GLY A 196 -19.80 23.03 29.35
CA GLY A 196 -21.19 23.50 29.47
C GLY A 196 -21.43 24.90 28.87
N ASP A 197 -20.36 25.60 28.47
CA ASP A 197 -20.48 26.88 27.79
C ASP A 197 -21.20 26.71 26.45
N GLY A 198 -22.33 27.40 26.29
CA GLY A 198 -23.04 27.52 25.00
C GLY A 198 -22.38 28.53 24.03
N PHE A 199 -21.50 29.38 24.55
CA PHE A 199 -20.84 30.46 23.80
C PHE A 199 -19.43 30.69 24.32
N CYS A 200 -18.53 31.17 23.45
CA CYS A 200 -17.21 31.60 23.87
C CYS A 200 -17.28 32.94 24.63
N ALA A 201 -16.78 32.98 25.88
CA ALA A 201 -16.76 34.20 26.69
C ALA A 201 -15.92 35.35 26.12
N VAL A 202 -14.99 35.06 25.19
CA VAL A 202 -14.09 36.07 24.60
C VAL A 202 -14.65 36.66 23.31
N CYS A 203 -15.20 35.84 22.42
CA CYS A 203 -15.66 36.28 21.10
C CYS A 203 -17.17 36.18 20.86
N GLY A 204 -17.93 35.62 21.81
CA GLY A 204 -19.39 35.51 21.76
C GLY A 204 -19.93 34.45 20.77
N ILE A 205 -19.06 33.67 20.12
CA ILE A 205 -19.47 32.72 19.09
C ILE A 205 -19.98 31.43 19.74
N PRO A 206 -21.08 30.84 19.22
CA PRO A 206 -21.64 29.60 19.74
C PRO A 206 -20.66 28.44 19.60
N SER A 207 -20.55 27.66 20.66
CA SER A 207 -19.81 26.39 20.70
C SER A 207 -20.64 25.28 20.04
N GLY A 208 -20.79 25.30 18.71
CA GLY A 208 -21.53 24.25 18.00
C GLY A 208 -20.91 22.85 18.24
N THR A 209 -21.65 21.76 18.42
CA THR A 209 -23.00 21.40 17.95
C THR A 209 -24.04 21.14 19.05
N PRO A 210 -25.34 21.38 18.81
CA PRO A 210 -26.42 21.07 19.73
C PRO A 210 -26.60 19.54 19.87
N SER A 211 -26.16 18.96 20.99
CA SER A 211 -26.67 17.67 21.43
C SER A 211 -28.04 17.89 22.08
N GLY A 212 -29.05 18.13 21.25
CA GLY A 212 -30.44 18.17 21.69
C GLY A 212 -30.92 16.77 22.05
N THR A 213 -31.03 16.48 23.34
CA THR A 213 -32.08 15.61 23.86
C THR A 213 -32.50 16.16 25.23
N PRO A 214 -33.56 16.98 25.32
CA PRO A 214 -34.23 17.18 26.60
C PRO A 214 -34.90 15.86 26.97
N ALA A 215 -34.53 15.32 28.14
CA ALA A 215 -35.29 14.26 28.79
C ALA A 215 -36.60 14.89 29.30
N GLY A 216 -37.71 14.50 28.69
CA GLY A 216 -39.07 14.65 29.20
C GLY A 216 -39.61 13.30 29.59
#